data_AF-A0A8J7VXC4-F1
#
_entry.id   AF-A0A8J7VXC4-F1
#
_cell.length_a   1.000
_cell.length_b   1.000
_cell.length_c   1.000
_cell.angle_alpha   90.00
_cell.angle_beta   90.00
_cell.angle_gamma   90.00
#
_symmetry.space_group_name_H-M   'P 1'
#
loop_
_entity.id
_entity.type
_entity.pdbx_description
1 polymer ?
#
loop_
_entity_poly.entity_id
_entity_poly.type
_entity_poly.pdbx_seq_one_letter_code
_entity_poly.pdbx_strand_id
1 'polypeptide(L)'
;MMNRKQVRLSRLSLGLLAALAAAPSFAQQTSAGLGGVVTDGTGAPVSNAQVTILHAPSGTTSNATTDASGRYSARGLRVGGPYTVTIVKNGQT
;
A
#
# COMPACT_ATOMS: atom_id res chain seq x y z
N MET A 1 31.76 -39.83 26.48
CA MET A 1 30.44 -39.61 27.12
C MET A 1 30.09 -38.13 27.01
N MET A 2 29.12 -37.74 26.20
CA MET A 2 28.77 -36.32 26.00
C MET A 2 27.78 -35.87 27.08
N ASN A 3 28.25 -35.02 27.99
CA ASN A 3 27.49 -34.54 29.15
C ASN A 3 26.44 -33.51 28.71
N ARG A 4 25.20 -33.95 28.44
CA ARG A 4 24.10 -33.05 28.09
C ARG A 4 23.57 -32.36 29.36
N LYS A 5 23.96 -31.10 29.57
CA LYS A 5 23.35 -30.25 30.61
C LYS A 5 21.87 -30.04 30.26
N GLN A 6 20.98 -30.67 31.01
CA GLN A 6 19.53 -30.52 30.86
C GLN A 6 19.15 -29.10 31.31
N VAL A 7 18.89 -28.20 30.38
CA VAL A 7 18.45 -26.84 30.69
C VAL A 7 17.02 -26.94 31.25
N ARG A 8 16.85 -26.76 32.57
CA ARG A 8 15.53 -26.68 33.20
C ARG A 8 14.93 -25.30 32.93
N LEU A 9 14.26 -25.13 31.79
CA LEU A 9 13.50 -23.91 31.51
C LEU A 9 12.33 -23.80 32.49
N SER A 10 12.29 -22.70 33.24
CA SER A 10 11.15 -22.32 34.06
C SER A 10 9.93 -22.05 33.18
N ARG A 11 8.73 -22.36 33.67
CA ARG A 11 7.46 -22.07 32.97
C ARG A 11 7.32 -20.57 32.68
N LEU A 12 7.85 -19.70 33.54
CA LEU A 12 7.92 -18.26 33.31
C LEU A 12 8.83 -17.90 32.13
N SER A 13 10.02 -18.51 32.05
CA SER A 13 10.94 -18.25 30.93
C SER A 13 10.35 -18.73 29.60
N LEU A 14 9.64 -19.86 29.60
CA LEU A 14 8.97 -20.37 28.40
C LEU A 14 7.80 -19.47 27.98
N GLY A 15 7.00 -18.99 28.94
CA GLY A 15 5.91 -18.04 28.67
C GLY A 15 6.40 -16.69 28.14
N LEU A 16 7.50 -16.18 28.68
CA LEU A 16 8.11 -14.93 28.23
C LEU A 16 8.67 -15.07 26.79
N LEU A 17 9.34 -16.18 26.48
CA LEU A 17 9.80 -16.47 25.11
C LEU A 17 8.64 -16.56 24.11
N ALA A 18 7.54 -17.20 24.50
CA ALA A 18 6.35 -17.29 23.64
C ALA A 18 5.71 -15.91 23.39
N ALA A 19 5.65 -15.05 24.42
CA ALA A 19 5.14 -13.69 24.29
C ALA A 19 6.02 -12.80 23.40
N LEU A 20 7.35 -12.93 23.51
CA LEU A 20 8.32 -12.22 22.66
C LEU A 20 8.31 -12.73 21.21
N ALA A 21 8.04 -14.01 20.99
CA ALA A 21 7.90 -14.59 19.66
C ALA A 21 6.60 -14.16 18.95
N ALA A 22 5.59 -13.71 19.69
CA ALA A 22 4.34 -13.17 19.18
C ALA A 22 4.46 -11.68 18.77
N ALA A 23 5.65 -11.22 18.37
CA ALA A 23 5.82 -9.88 17.83
C ALA A 23 4.88 -9.70 16.61
N PRO A 24 4.11 -8.61 16.53
CA PRO A 24 3.22 -8.38 15.40
C PRO A 24 4.04 -8.33 14.11
N SER A 25 3.70 -9.16 13.14
CA SER A 25 4.30 -9.10 11.81
C SER A 25 3.86 -7.80 11.14
N PHE A 26 4.81 -7.02 10.63
CA PHE A 26 4.57 -5.77 9.88
C PHE A 26 3.96 -6.03 8.48
N ALA A 27 2.90 -6.83 8.39
CA ALA A 27 2.22 -7.20 7.15
C ALA A 27 0.81 -6.58 7.01
N GLN A 28 0.47 -5.58 7.82
CA GLN A 28 -0.90 -5.05 7.92
C GLN A 28 -1.35 -4.18 6.74
N GLN A 29 -0.49 -3.93 5.74
CA GLN A 29 -0.93 -3.21 4.53
C GLN A 29 -1.56 -4.20 3.54
N THR A 30 -2.78 -4.64 3.83
CA THR A 30 -3.62 -5.47 2.95
C THR A 30 -4.35 -4.62 1.90
N SER A 31 -3.77 -3.48 1.52
CA SER A 31 -4.34 -2.53 0.57
C SER A 31 -3.33 -2.21 -0.52
N ALA A 32 -3.79 -2.00 -1.74
CA ALA A 32 -2.95 -1.50 -2.82
C ALA A 32 -2.75 0.02 -2.74
N GLY A 33 -1.75 0.50 -3.48
CA GLY A 33 -1.54 1.92 -3.75
C GLY A 33 -1.21 2.13 -5.21
N LEU A 34 -1.66 3.24 -5.77
CA LEU A 34 -1.35 3.67 -7.13
C LEU A 34 -0.80 5.09 -7.08
N GLY A 35 0.26 5.34 -7.83
CA GLY A 35 0.83 6.67 -7.98
C GLY A 35 1.49 6.82 -9.32
N GLY A 36 1.63 8.06 -9.76
CA GLY A 36 2.20 8.39 -11.05
C GLY A 36 2.40 9.88 -11.22
N VAL A 37 2.91 10.25 -12.39
CA VAL A 37 3.08 11.63 -12.83
C VAL A 37 2.25 11.83 -14.08
N VAL A 38 1.47 12.90 -14.13
CA VAL A 38 0.71 13.31 -15.31
C VAL A 38 1.46 14.44 -16.00
N THR A 39 1.75 14.25 -17.29
CA THR A 39 2.39 15.24 -18.15
C THR A 39 1.53 15.51 -19.38
N ASP A 40 1.67 16.69 -19.97
CA ASP A 40 1.06 17.02 -21.26
C ASP A 40 1.90 16.51 -22.44
N GLY A 41 1.47 16.80 -23.67
CA GLY A 41 2.17 16.40 -24.90
C GLY A 41 3.54 17.06 -25.10
N THR A 42 3.87 18.10 -24.33
CA THR A 42 5.20 18.73 -24.31
C THR A 42 6.13 18.13 -23.24
N GLY A 43 5.58 17.27 -22.38
CA GLY A 43 6.29 16.71 -21.22
C GLY A 43 6.21 17.58 -19.97
N ALA A 44 5.46 18.68 -19.99
CA ALA A 44 5.29 19.54 -18.81
C ALA A 44 4.31 18.90 -17.81
N PRO A 45 4.54 19.02 -16.49
CA PRO A 45 3.67 18.45 -15.48
C PRO A 45 2.29 19.13 -15.46
N VAL A 46 1.24 18.32 -15.41
CA VAL A 46 -0.15 18.81 -15.34
C VAL A 46 -0.61 18.83 -13.89
N SER A 47 -0.69 20.03 -13.31
CA SER A 47 -1.22 20.22 -11.96
C SER A 47 -2.75 20.29 -11.93
N ASN A 48 -3.34 19.97 -10.78
CA ASN A 48 -4.78 20.04 -10.55
C ASN A 48 -5.62 19.29 -11.60
N ALA A 49 -5.11 18.15 -12.08
CA ALA A 49 -5.87 17.20 -12.88
C ALA A 49 -6.57 16.21 -11.95
N GLN A 50 -7.83 15.90 -12.24
CA GLN A 50 -8.61 14.90 -11.54
C GLN A 50 -8.19 13.51 -12.02
N VAL A 51 -7.75 12.65 -11.10
CA VAL A 51 -7.43 11.25 -11.37
C VAL A 51 -8.50 10.38 -10.74
N THR A 52 -9.17 9.58 -11.56
CA THR A 52 -10.22 8.64 -11.17
C THR A 52 -9.68 7.23 -11.34
N ILE A 53 -9.70 6.45 -10.27
CA ILE A 53 -9.16 5.09 -10.20
C ILE A 53 -10.31 4.14 -9.93
N LEU A 54 -10.66 3.31 -10.91
CA LEU A 54 -11.72 2.32 -10.82
C LEU A 54 -11.12 0.93 -10.64
N HIS A 55 -11.47 0.25 -9.55
CA HIS A 55 -11.19 -1.18 -9.38
C HIS A 55 -12.25 -1.99 -10.14
N ALA A 56 -11.89 -2.54 -11.30
CA ALA A 56 -12.85 -3.19 -12.20
C ALA A 56 -13.63 -4.36 -11.55
N PRO A 57 -13.01 -5.23 -10.71
CA PRO A 57 -13.73 -6.34 -10.10
C PRO A 57 -14.81 -5.92 -9.10
N SER A 58 -14.62 -4.81 -8.37
CA SER A 58 -15.56 -4.39 -7.31
C SER A 58 -16.37 -3.14 -7.65
N GLY A 59 -16.07 -2.46 -8.76
CA GLY A 59 -16.67 -1.18 -9.12
C GLY A 59 -16.33 -0.03 -8.16
N THR A 60 -15.38 -0.22 -7.24
CA THR A 60 -15.01 0.82 -6.26
C THR A 60 -14.14 1.88 -6.93
N THR A 61 -14.52 3.14 -6.75
CA THR A 61 -13.80 4.29 -7.32
C THR A 61 -13.04 5.04 -6.22
N SER A 62 -11.82 5.47 -6.53
CA SER A 62 -11.02 6.37 -5.71
C SER A 62 -10.57 7.57 -6.54
N ASN A 63 -10.57 8.74 -5.92
CA ASN A 63 -10.24 9.99 -6.59
C ASN A 63 -8.97 10.58 -5.98
N ALA A 64 -8.10 11.11 -6.82
CA ALA A 64 -6.92 11.87 -6.44
C ALA A 64 -6.79 13.10 -7.34
N THR A 65 -6.00 14.08 -6.91
CA THR A 65 -5.72 15.28 -7.69
C THR A 65 -4.20 15.40 -7.84
N THR A 66 -3.74 15.76 -9.03
CA THR A 66 -2.30 15.97 -9.25
C THR A 66 -1.80 17.24 -8.57
N ASP A 67 -0.61 17.18 -7.99
CA ASP A 67 0.07 18.32 -7.39
C ASP A 67 0.76 19.22 -8.42
N ALA A 68 1.47 20.26 -7.96
CA ALA A 68 2.21 21.19 -8.83
C ALA A 68 3.29 20.51 -9.71
N SER A 69 3.77 19.34 -9.31
CA SER A 69 4.72 18.52 -10.06
C SER A 69 4.04 17.45 -10.93
N GLY A 70 2.70 17.49 -11.04
CA GLY A 70 1.91 16.52 -11.78
C GLY A 70 1.76 15.17 -11.08
N ARG A 71 2.25 15.02 -9.84
CA ARG A 71 2.21 13.76 -9.11
C ARG A 71 0.85 13.53 -8.49
N TYR A 72 0.39 12.28 -8.55
CA TYR A 72 -0.75 11.80 -7.77
C TYR A 72 -0.37 10.55 -6.97
N SER A 73 -1.05 10.35 -5.85
CA SER A 73 -0.94 9.14 -5.05
C SER A 73 -2.29 8.80 -4.43
N ALA A 74 -2.71 7.55 -4.60
CA ALA A 74 -3.88 6.96 -3.98
C ALA A 74 -3.44 5.74 -3.16
N ARG A 75 -3.88 5.70 -1.89
CA ARG A 75 -3.57 4.65 -0.92
C ARG A 75 -4.86 4.05 -0.39
N GLY A 76 -4.78 2.88 0.24
CA GLY A 76 -5.96 2.20 0.77
C GLY A 76 -6.85 1.62 -0.33
N LEU A 77 -6.31 1.43 -1.53
CA LEU A 77 -7.04 0.82 -2.64
C LEU A 77 -7.26 -0.67 -2.34
N ARG A 78 -8.25 -1.27 -3.00
CA ARG A 78 -8.47 -2.71 -2.86
C ARG A 78 -7.26 -3.49 -3.36
N VAL A 79 -6.99 -4.64 -2.78
CA VAL A 79 -5.93 -5.52 -3.30
C VAL A 79 -6.39 -6.20 -4.58
N GLY A 80 -5.45 -6.40 -5.49
CA GLY A 80 -5.72 -6.96 -6.81
C GLY A 80 -6.14 -5.89 -7.82
N GLY A 81 -6.33 -6.33 -9.05
CA GLY A 81 -6.77 -5.51 -10.17
C GLY A 81 -7.58 -6.36 -11.16
N PRO A 82 -7.81 -5.87 -12.39
CA PRO A 82 -7.23 -4.67 -12.97
C PRO A 82 -7.85 -3.36 -12.45
N TYR A 83 -7.09 -2.27 -12.61
CA TYR A 83 -7.56 -0.91 -12.39
C TYR A 83 -7.69 -0.17 -13.71
N THR A 84 -8.74 0.63 -13.85
CA THR A 84 -8.86 1.63 -14.92
C THR A 84 -8.56 2.99 -14.30
N VAL A 85 -7.63 3.74 -14.90
CA VAL A 85 -7.26 5.09 -14.46
C VAL A 85 -7.69 6.06 -15.54
N THR A 86 -8.51 7.04 -15.16
CA THR A 86 -8.98 8.12 -16.03
C THR A 86 -8.51 9.45 -15.47
N ILE A 87 -7.82 10.23 -16.28
CA ILE A 87 -7.33 11.54 -15.89
C ILE A 87 -8.20 12.57 -16.59
N VAL A 88 -8.60 13.65 -15.91
CA VAL A 88 -9.38 14.74 -16.48
C VAL A 88 -8.80 16.07 -16.05
N LYS A 89 -8.53 16.96 -17.01
CA LYS A 89 -8.18 18.35 -16.76
C LYS A 89 -9.12 19.25 -17.54
N ASN A 90 -9.81 20.17 -16.85
CA ASN A 90 -10.71 21.15 -17.47
C ASN A 90 -11.76 20.51 -18.41
N GLY A 91 -12.25 19.32 -18.09
CA GLY A 91 -13.22 18.59 -18.92
C GLY A 91 -12.61 17.81 -20.11
N GLN A 92 -11.30 17.78 -20.26
CA GLN A 92 -10.59 16.94 -21.24
C GLN A 92 -9.96 15.74 -20.55
N THR A 93 -10.10 14.56 -21.18
CA THR A 93 -9.51 13.28 -20.74
C THR A 93 -8.16 13.02 -21.38
#